data_AF-A0A0W1F3Q0-F1
#
_entry.id   AF-A0A0W1F3Q0-F1
#
_cell.length_a   1.000
_cell.length_b   1.000
_cell.length_c   1.000
_cell.angle_alpha   90.00
_cell.angle_beta   90.00
_cell.angle_gamma   90.00
#
_symmetry.space_group_name_H-M   'P 1'
#
loop_
_entity.id
_entity.type
_entity.pdbx_description
1 polymer ?
#
loop_
_entity_poly.entity_id
_entity_poly.type
_entity_poly.pdbx_seq_one_letter_code
_entity_poly.pdbx_strand_id
1 'polypeptide(L)'
;MDDTRLKLMEAIARKRKVTAHYNGQVLTLAPHLLFERRGDLFISALNLNKNWRSDEEPRLGHFKLGGLASIELIEETFDPLPNFEAAPPQPEDTPLLAV
;
A
#
# COMPACT_ATOMS: atom_id res chain seq x y z
N MET A 1 -9.35 -13.65 -4.74
CA MET A 1 -9.49 -12.45 -3.88
C MET A 1 -8.83 -12.63 -2.52
N ASP A 2 -8.94 -13.80 -1.86
CA ASP A 2 -8.30 -14.01 -0.54
C ASP A 2 -6.76 -13.93 -0.53
N ASP A 3 -6.10 -14.43 -1.59
CA ASP A 3 -4.63 -14.42 -1.67
C ASP A 3 -4.04 -12.99 -1.69
N THR A 4 -4.64 -12.08 -2.47
CA THR A 4 -4.20 -10.67 -2.56
C THR A 4 -4.22 -9.98 -1.20
N ARG A 5 -5.32 -10.13 -0.45
CA ARG A 5 -5.48 -9.51 0.87
C ARG A 5 -4.49 -10.10 1.86
N LEU A 6 -4.34 -11.43 1.88
CA LEU A 6 -3.43 -12.11 2.79
C LEU A 6 -1.97 -11.67 2.55
N LYS A 7 -1.55 -11.62 1.28
CA LYS A 7 -0.22 -11.14 0.89
C LYS A 7 0.03 -9.69 1.31
N LEU A 8 -0.94 -8.80 1.13
CA LEU A 8 -0.80 -7.41 1.58
C LEU A 8 -0.75 -7.30 3.10
N MET A 9 -1.54 -8.09 3.84
CA MET A 9 -1.47 -8.12 5.30
C MET A 9 -0.10 -8.61 5.78
N GLU A 10 0.45 -9.67 5.18
CA GLU A 10 1.80 -10.14 5.46
C GLU A 10 2.85 -9.07 5.14
N ALA A 11 2.71 -8.39 4.00
CA ALA A 11 3.63 -7.34 3.57
C ALA A 11 3.66 -6.17 4.56
N ILE A 12 2.50 -5.71 5.05
CA ILE A 12 2.41 -4.67 6.08
C ILE A 12 3.05 -5.16 7.39
N ALA A 13 2.61 -6.33 7.89
CA ALA A 13 3.06 -6.87 9.17
C ALA A 13 4.57 -7.12 9.22
N ARG A 14 5.18 -7.44 8.07
CA ARG A 14 6.62 -7.70 7.94
C ARG A 14 7.41 -6.56 7.30
N LYS A 15 6.76 -5.42 7.02
CA LYS A 15 7.37 -4.26 6.34
C LYS A 15 8.04 -4.65 5.01
N ARG A 16 7.48 -5.63 4.30
CA ARG A 16 7.97 -6.08 2.99
C ARG A 16 7.33 -5.27 1.88
N LYS A 17 8.11 -5.00 0.84
CA LYS A 17 7.60 -4.43 -0.40
C LYS A 17 6.82 -5.50 -1.18
N VAL A 18 5.96 -5.05 -2.07
CA VAL A 18 5.24 -5.92 -3.01
C VAL A 18 5.38 -5.38 -4.44
N THR A 19 5.37 -6.28 -5.42
CA THR A 19 5.06 -5.92 -6.80
C THR A 19 3.58 -6.20 -7.06
N ALA A 20 2.96 -5.38 -7.91
CA ALA A 20 1.57 -5.55 -8.29
C ALA A 20 1.29 -4.95 -9.68
N HIS A 21 0.33 -5.52 -10.39
CA HIS A 21 -0.25 -4.91 -11.58
C HIS A 21 -1.43 -4.03 -11.16
N TYR A 22 -1.43 -2.78 -11.58
CA TYR A 22 -2.50 -1.82 -11.32
C TYR A 22 -2.72 -0.94 -12.55
N ASN A 23 -3.96 -0.85 -13.04
CA ASN A 23 -4.33 -0.03 -14.21
C ASN A 23 -3.39 -0.22 -15.43
N GLY A 24 -2.96 -1.47 -15.68
CA GLY A 24 -2.09 -1.82 -16.80
C GLY A 24 -0.60 -1.54 -16.59
N GLN A 25 -0.18 -1.10 -15.40
CA GLN A 25 1.23 -0.86 -15.06
C GLN A 25 1.69 -1.79 -13.95
N VAL A 26 2.98 -2.16 -13.98
CA VAL A 26 3.63 -2.88 -12.87
C VAL A 26 4.19 -1.86 -11.89
N LEU A 27 3.78 -1.98 -10.63
CA LEU A 27 4.20 -1.12 -9.53
C LEU A 27 4.94 -1.94 -8.49
N THR A 28 5.92 -1.30 -7.85
CA THR A 28 6.58 -1.72 -6.62
C THR A 28 6.08 -0.80 -5.52
N LEU A 29 5.39 -1.36 -4.56
CA LEU A 29 4.71 -0.64 -3.49
C LEU A 29 5.34 -1.00 -2.14
N ALA A 30 5.50 0.02 -1.29
CA ALA A 30 5.76 -0.12 0.14
C ALA A 30 4.43 0.07 0.89
N PRO A 31 3.71 -1.00 1.27
CA PRO A 31 2.36 -0.92 1.82
C PRO A 31 2.35 -0.49 3.29
N HIS A 32 1.64 0.60 3.63
CA HIS A 32 1.63 1.19 4.97
C HIS A 32 0.31 0.95 5.74
N LEU A 33 -0.84 1.00 5.07
CA LEU A 33 -2.15 0.88 5.73
C LEU A 33 -3.15 0.16 4.83
N LEU A 34 -3.76 -0.91 5.33
CA LEU A 34 -4.97 -1.51 4.78
C LEU A 34 -6.18 -0.90 5.47
N PHE A 35 -7.14 -0.41 4.69
CA PHE A 35 -8.38 0.19 5.20
C PHE A 35 -9.57 -0.15 4.31
N GLU A 36 -10.77 -0.01 4.88
CA GLU A 36 -12.03 -0.12 4.16
C GLU A 36 -12.65 1.26 3.93
N ARG A 37 -13.20 1.48 2.74
CA ARG A 37 -14.00 2.65 2.39
C ARG A 37 -15.27 2.20 1.68
N ARG A 38 -16.43 2.42 2.31
CA ARG A 38 -17.76 2.13 1.73
C ARG A 38 -17.89 0.68 1.22
N GLY A 39 -17.36 -0.29 1.97
CA GLY A 39 -17.39 -1.71 1.62
C GLY A 39 -16.30 -2.18 0.64
N ASP A 40 -15.47 -1.27 0.13
CA ASP A 40 -14.31 -1.60 -0.72
C ASP A 40 -13.02 -1.53 0.10
N LEU A 41 -12.08 -2.45 -0.17
CA LEU A 41 -10.76 -2.44 0.46
C LEU A 41 -9.74 -1.61 -0.35
N PHE A 42 -8.87 -0.92 0.38
CA PHE A 42 -7.80 -0.09 -0.16
C PHE A 42 -6.50 -0.28 0.60
N ILE A 43 -5.38 -0.07 -0.09
CA ILE A 43 -4.05 0.02 0.52
C ILE A 43 -3.50 1.44 0.32
N SER A 44 -3.08 2.08 1.40
CA SER A 44 -2.17 3.23 1.34
C SER A 44 -0.74 2.70 1.24
N ALA A 45 -0.05 3.07 0.17
CA ALA A 45 1.31 2.60 -0.09
C ALA A 45 2.16 3.68 -0.74
N LEU A 46 3.46 3.69 -0.45
CA LEU A 46 4.40 4.51 -1.21
C LEU A 46 4.70 3.79 -2.53
N ASN A 47 4.48 4.48 -3.65
CA ASN A 47 4.85 3.99 -4.97
C ASN A 47 6.33 4.28 -5.24
N LEU A 48 7.14 3.22 -5.28
CA LEU A 48 8.59 3.31 -5.44
C LEU A 48 9.01 3.53 -6.90
N ASN A 49 8.12 3.30 -7.88
CA ASN A 49 8.39 3.63 -9.29
C ASN A 49 8.20 5.11 -9.58
N LYS A 50 7.56 5.86 -8.68
CA LYS A 50 7.37 7.30 -8.87
C LYS A 50 8.70 8.01 -8.62
N ASN A 51 9.18 8.73 -9.63
CA ASN A 51 10.36 9.57 -9.49
C ASN A 51 9.95 10.87 -8.79
N TRP A 52 10.29 10.99 -7.52
CA TRP A 52 10.07 12.20 -6.73
C TRP A 52 11.22 13.17 -6.98
N ARG A 53 10.91 14.47 -7.11
CA ARG A 53 11.97 15.49 -7.14
C ARG A 53 12.56 15.65 -5.74
N SER A 54 13.82 16.08 -5.64
CA SER A 54 14.52 16.17 -4.35
C SER A 54 13.89 17.13 -3.35
N ASP A 55 13.04 18.05 -3.81
CA ASP A 55 12.28 19.02 -3.02
C ASP A 55 10.85 18.53 -2.69
N GLU A 56 10.40 17.42 -3.26
CA GLU A 56 9.09 16.84 -2.99
C GLU A 56 9.17 15.79 -1.87
N GLU A 57 8.36 15.99 -0.82
CA GLU A 57 8.13 14.94 0.16
C GLU A 57 7.34 13.77 -0.45
N PRO A 58 7.84 12.52 -0.36
CA PRO A 58 7.12 11.36 -0.85
C PRO A 58 5.78 11.20 -0.12
N ARG A 59 4.74 10.81 -0.88
CA ARG A 59 3.39 10.64 -0.34
C ARG A 59 2.82 9.26 -0.65
N LEU A 60 1.99 8.78 0.27
CA LEU A 60 1.24 7.55 0.07
C LEU A 60 0.17 7.76 -1.00
N GLY A 61 0.12 6.86 -1.97
CA GLY A 61 -1.03 6.69 -2.87
C GLY A 61 -2.02 5.71 -2.26
N HIS A 62 -3.28 5.81 -2.67
CA HIS A 62 -4.34 4.89 -2.24
C HIS A 62 -4.80 4.04 -3.42
N PHE A 63 -4.63 2.72 -3.30
CA PHE A 63 -4.89 1.77 -4.37
C PHE A 63 -6.04 0.85 -3.97
N LYS A 64 -7.07 0.75 -4.81
CA LYS A 64 -8.20 -0.16 -4.56
C LYS A 64 -7.73 -1.61 -4.68
N LEU A 65 -7.94 -2.43 -3.65
CA LEU A 65 -7.49 -3.83 -3.63
C LEU A 65 -8.07 -4.62 -4.81
N GLY A 66 -9.33 -4.37 -5.16
CA GLY A 66 -10.00 -5.04 -6.29
C GLY A 66 -9.39 -4.73 -7.67
N GLY A 67 -8.55 -3.68 -7.78
CA GLY A 67 -7.81 -3.36 -8.99
C GLY A 67 -6.37 -3.87 -9.00
N LEU A 68 -5.88 -4.43 -7.90
CA LEU A 68 -4.53 -4.99 -7.81
C LEU A 68 -4.54 -6.45 -8.24
N ALA A 69 -3.70 -6.77 -9.23
CA ALA A 69 -3.50 -8.12 -9.74
C ALA A 69 -2.03 -8.54 -9.62
N SER A 70 -1.77 -9.85 -9.72
CA SER A 70 -0.42 -10.41 -9.73
C SER A 70 0.46 -9.91 -8.57
N ILE A 71 -0.08 -9.90 -7.34
CA ILE A 71 0.68 -9.46 -6.17
C ILE A 71 1.72 -10.52 -5.80
N GLU A 72 2.97 -10.06 -5.65
CA GLU A 72 4.08 -10.85 -5.13
C GLU A 72 4.78 -10.10 -4.00
N LEU A 73 5.05 -10.80 -2.89
CA LEU A 73 5.94 -10.27 -1.86
C LEU A 73 7.38 -10.43 -2.32
N ILE A 74 8.16 -9.37 -2.18
CA ILE A 74 9.60 -9.41 -2.44
C ILE A 74 10.38 -9.34 -1.12
N GLU A 75 11.60 -9.88 -1.07
CA GLU A 75 12.39 -9.99 0.16
C GLU A 75 12.80 -8.63 0.73
N GLU A 76 12.86 -7.62 -0.12
CA GLU A 76 13.18 -6.25 0.29
C GLU A 76 12.13 -5.68 1.25
N THR A 77 12.63 -5.08 2.33
CA THR A 77 11.83 -4.33 3.29
C THR A 77 11.80 -2.84 2.98
N PHE A 78 10.89 -2.11 3.59
CA PHE A 78 10.84 -0.65 3.54
C PHE A 78 10.76 -0.07 4.96
N ASP A 79 11.28 1.14 5.12
CA ASP A 79 11.04 1.96 6.30
C ASP A 79 9.80 2.82 6.08
N PRO A 80 8.83 2.85 7.02
CA PRO A 80 7.68 3.74 6.92
C PRO A 80 8.11 5.19 6.79
N LEU A 81 7.30 6.01 6.11
CA LEU A 81 7.58 7.44 6.02
C LEU A 81 7.69 8.06 7.42
N PRO A 82 8.64 8.99 7.67
CA PRO A 82 8.86 9.56 9.00
C PRO A 82 7.65 10.25 9.63
N ASN A 83 6.76 10.77 8.79
CA ASN A 83 5.52 11.46 9.16
C ASN A 83 4.27 10.59 8.95
N PHE A 84 4.44 9.27 8.81
CA PHE A 84 3.30 8.36 8.66
C PHE A 84 2.49 8.29 9.96
N GLU A 85 1.21 8.62 9.86
CA GLU A 85 0.22 8.34 10.89
C GLU A 85 -0.64 7.15 10.45
N ALA A 86 -0.86 6.21 11.36
CA ALA A 86 -1.72 5.04 11.14
C ALA A 86 -3.22 5.38 11.11
N ALA A 87 -3.57 6.53 10.53
CA ALA A 87 -4.92 7.00 10.33
C ALA A 87 -5.30 6.83 8.85
N PRO A 88 -6.54 6.45 8.55
CA PRO A 88 -6.98 6.35 7.17
C PRO A 88 -7.18 7.75 6.55
N PRO A 89 -7.23 7.84 5.21
CA PRO A 89 -7.23 9.13 4.53
C PRO A 89 -8.49 9.97 4.76
N GLN A 90 -9.63 9.33 5.05
CA GLN A 90 -10.90 9.99 5.35
C GLN A 90 -11.43 9.55 6.72
N PRO A 91 -12.13 10.42 7.49
CA PRO A 91 -12.68 10.06 8.79
C PRO A 91 -13.69 8.90 8.77
N GLU A 92 -14.43 8.73 7.67
CA GLU A 92 -15.37 7.62 7.49
C GLU A 92 -14.72 6.28 7.11
N ASP A 93 -13.43 6.28 6.80
CA ASP A 93 -12.71 5.07 6.47
C ASP A 93 -12.43 4.26 7.74
N THR A 94 -12.43 2.93 7.61
CA THR A 94 -12.12 2.04 8.73
C THR A 94 -10.71 1.48 8.57
N PRO A 95 -9.75 1.83 9.43
CA PRO A 95 -8.41 1.23 9.38
C PRO A 95 -8.49 -0.24 9.81
N LEU A 96 -7.79 -1.12 9.10
CA LEU A 96 -7.80 -2.57 9.35
C LEU A 96 -6.44 -3.07 9.84
N LEU A 97 -5.35 -2.61 9.22
CA LEU A 97 -3.98 -2.98 9.59
C LEU A 97 -3.01 -1.90 9.13
N ALA A 98 -2.12 -1.45 10.01
CA ALA A 98 -1.03 -0.53 9.70
C ALA A 98 0.33 -1.13 10.10
N VAL A 99 1.39 -0.57 9.51
CA VAL A 99 2.80 -0.90 9.78
C VAL A 99 3.27 -0.45 11.17
#